data_AF-A0A4Q9LMR2-F1
#
_entry.id   AF-A0A4Q9LMR2-F1
#
_cell.length_a   1.000
_cell.length_b   1.000
_cell.length_c   1.000
_cell.angle_alpha   90.00
_cell.angle_beta   90.00
_cell.angle_gamma   90.00
#
_symmetry.space_group_name_H-M   'P 1'
#
loop_
_entity.id
_entity.type
_entity.pdbx_description
1 polymer ?
#
loop_
_entity_poly.entity_id
_entity_poly.type
_entity_poly.pdbx_seq_one_letter_code
_entity_poly.pdbx_strand_id
1 'polypeptide(L)'
;MTKKDFPSKYIYGLYSKFSRNISQTPMKINGKLLYEKSISDFCKSIAEHFKAKNVKFISCGREDANVRMVGKRPFLLEIEGGVYNEEKMNINLDKNIKIFDLVWMKDEIKFIIKNAEMNHYKVYRAMLFIKNLNIHNVESNIPPINLENDNQFSYNKAILNMKEKVETFA
;
A
#
# COMPACT_ATOMS: atom_id res chain seq x y z
N MET A 1 -3.46 34.94 13.69
CA MET A 1 -2.13 34.40 13.32
C MET A 1 -2.33 33.48 12.11
N THR A 2 -1.88 33.91 10.94
CA THR A 2 -1.93 33.11 9.72
C THR A 2 -0.96 31.93 9.85
N LYS A 3 -1.44 30.69 9.61
CA LYS A 3 -0.56 29.52 9.52
C LYS A 3 0.44 29.79 8.41
N LYS A 4 1.72 29.90 8.77
CA LYS A 4 2.81 29.87 7.80
C LYS A 4 2.88 28.41 7.33
N ASP A 5 2.23 28.11 6.22
CA ASP A 5 2.28 26.78 5.61
C ASP A 5 3.70 26.59 5.07
N PHE A 6 4.53 25.88 5.84
CA PHE A 6 5.83 25.44 5.34
C PHE A 6 5.60 24.38 4.26
N PRO A 7 6.34 24.41 3.15
CA PRO A 7 6.20 23.39 2.12
C PRO A 7 6.48 22.00 2.71
N SER A 8 5.60 21.04 2.42
CA SER A 8 5.77 19.66 2.86
C SER A 8 7.06 19.08 2.28
N LYS A 9 7.73 18.21 3.04
CA LYS A 9 8.85 17.42 2.55
C LYS A 9 8.41 15.99 2.29
N TYR A 10 9.10 15.31 1.37
CA TYR A 10 8.69 13.97 0.93
C TYR A 10 9.80 12.95 1.15
N ILE A 11 9.42 11.79 1.70
CA ILE A 11 10.28 10.61 1.77
C ILE A 11 9.62 9.50 0.98
N TYR A 12 10.31 9.01 -0.04
CA TYR A 12 9.94 7.78 -0.73
C TYR A 12 10.48 6.58 0.05
N GLY A 13 9.74 5.48 0.01
CA GLY A 13 10.22 4.20 0.52
C GLY A 13 9.53 3.02 -0.14
N LEU A 14 10.02 1.84 0.17
CA LEU A 14 9.40 0.57 -0.19
C LEU A 14 9.07 -0.21 1.08
N TYR A 15 7.94 -0.91 1.12
CA TYR A 15 7.66 -1.82 2.22
C TYR A 15 7.45 -3.25 1.74
N SER A 16 7.62 -4.22 2.63
CA SER A 16 7.09 -5.59 2.56
C SER A 16 6.23 -5.88 3.78
N LYS A 17 5.19 -6.69 3.61
CA LYS A 17 4.22 -7.07 4.65
C LYS A 17 4.02 -8.59 4.64
N PHE A 18 4.44 -9.26 5.71
CA PHE A 18 4.43 -10.72 5.81
C PHE A 18 3.26 -11.28 6.62
N SER A 19 2.57 -10.45 7.42
CA SER A 19 1.40 -10.84 8.21
C SER A 19 0.10 -10.76 7.41
N ARG A 20 -0.88 -11.59 7.79
CA ARG A 20 -2.28 -11.51 7.31
C ARG A 20 -3.22 -10.82 8.34
N ASN A 21 -2.67 -10.24 9.40
CA ASN A 21 -3.43 -9.58 10.46
C ASN A 21 -2.95 -8.12 10.70
N ILE A 22 -2.46 -7.46 9.65
CA ILE A 22 -1.98 -6.07 9.70
C ILE A 22 -2.65 -5.30 8.56
N SER A 23 -3.26 -4.14 8.82
CA SER A 23 -3.85 -3.30 7.77
C SER A 23 -2.79 -2.39 7.12
N GLN A 24 -3.08 -1.78 5.96
CA GLN A 24 -2.15 -0.81 5.38
C GLN A 24 -2.15 0.51 6.18
N THR A 25 -3.34 1.01 6.50
CA THR A 25 -3.59 2.16 7.38
C THR A 25 -4.56 1.78 8.49
N PRO A 26 -4.65 2.50 9.62
CA PRO A 26 -5.56 2.13 10.72
C PRO A 26 -7.01 2.09 10.24
N MET A 27 -7.64 0.94 10.42
CA MET A 27 -9.05 0.73 10.05
C MET A 27 -9.89 0.71 11.32
N LYS A 28 -10.92 1.56 11.40
CA LYS A 28 -11.85 1.61 12.54
C LYS A 28 -13.28 1.32 12.09
N ILE A 29 -13.99 0.51 12.86
CA ILE A 29 -15.44 0.29 12.75
C ILE A 29 -16.05 0.62 14.09
N ASN A 30 -17.02 1.54 14.12
CA ASN A 30 -17.66 2.03 15.35
C ASN A 30 -16.64 2.49 16.40
N GLY A 31 -15.60 3.21 15.96
CA GLY A 31 -14.54 3.75 16.82
C GLY A 31 -13.49 2.73 17.29
N LYS A 32 -13.74 1.41 17.11
CA LYS A 32 -12.80 0.34 17.48
C LYS A 32 -11.91 -0.02 16.30
N LEU A 33 -10.62 -0.25 16.57
CA LEU A 33 -9.69 -0.74 15.55
C LEU A 33 -10.11 -2.15 15.12
N LEU A 34 -10.21 -2.36 13.80
CA LEU A 34 -10.45 -3.69 13.22
C LEU A 34 -9.17 -4.54 13.25
N TYR A 35 -8.01 -3.91 13.12
CA TYR A 35 -6.69 -4.51 13.25
C TYR A 35 -5.88 -3.67 14.22
N GLU A 36 -5.21 -4.33 15.16
CA GLU A 36 -4.41 -3.66 16.19
C GLU A 36 -3.25 -2.85 15.60
N LYS A 37 -2.74 -3.27 14.45
CA LYS A 37 -1.54 -2.73 13.82
C LYS A 37 -1.79 -2.39 12.35
N SER A 38 -1.12 -1.34 11.89
CA SER A 38 -1.08 -0.94 10.49
C SER A 38 0.34 -0.73 10.00
N ILE A 39 0.56 -0.85 8.68
CA ILE A 39 1.84 -0.51 8.06
C ILE A 39 2.21 0.93 8.37
N SER A 40 1.27 1.87 8.26
CA SER A 40 1.53 3.29 8.52
C SER A 40 1.78 3.66 9.99
N ASP A 41 1.73 2.72 10.94
CA ASP A 41 1.95 3.03 12.36
C ASP A 41 3.35 3.60 12.64
N PHE A 42 4.35 3.21 11.83
CA PHE A 42 5.72 3.72 11.95
C PHE A 42 5.83 5.23 11.63
N CYS A 43 4.82 5.82 10.96
CA CYS A 43 4.76 7.26 10.72
C CYS A 43 4.79 8.08 12.02
N LYS A 44 4.39 7.49 13.16
CA LYS A 44 4.50 8.12 14.48
C LYS A 44 5.97 8.36 14.85
N SER A 45 6.83 7.36 14.68
CA SER A 45 8.27 7.51 14.91
C SER A 45 8.90 8.52 13.95
N ILE A 46 8.43 8.60 12.70
CA ILE A 46 8.88 9.61 11.73
C ILE A 46 8.46 11.02 12.18
N ALA A 47 7.21 11.18 12.63
CA ALA A 47 6.71 12.45 13.13
C ALA A 47 7.49 12.93 14.37
N GLU A 48 7.76 12.02 15.31
CA GLU A 48 8.57 12.29 16.50
C GLU A 48 10.00 12.69 16.14
N HIS A 49 10.66 11.94 15.25
CA HIS A 49 12.04 12.18 14.81
C HIS A 49 12.21 13.58 14.18
N PHE A 50 11.29 13.97 13.30
CA PHE A 50 11.34 15.28 12.64
C PHE A 50 10.61 16.39 13.41
N LYS A 51 10.00 16.11 14.57
CA LYS A 51 9.10 17.05 15.25
C LYS A 51 8.04 17.61 14.28
N ALA A 52 7.58 16.75 13.37
CA ALA A 52 6.64 17.13 12.33
C ALA A 52 5.25 17.32 12.93
N LYS A 53 4.47 18.24 12.37
CA LYS A 53 3.08 18.45 12.78
C LYS A 53 2.21 17.28 12.34
N ASN A 54 2.50 16.70 11.17
CA ASN A 54 1.80 15.56 10.63
C ASN A 54 2.69 14.79 9.65
N VAL A 55 2.47 13.48 9.55
CA VAL A 55 3.11 12.61 8.56
C VAL A 55 2.03 11.77 7.89
N LYS A 56 1.78 12.04 6.61
CA LYS A 56 0.78 11.33 5.82
C LYS A 56 1.42 10.20 5.03
N PHE A 57 0.94 8.98 5.24
CA PHE A 57 1.33 7.80 4.47
C PHE A 57 0.52 7.70 3.18
N ILE A 58 1.19 7.60 2.04
CA ILE A 58 0.60 7.51 0.70
C ILE A 58 1.22 6.30 0.00
N SER A 59 0.46 5.24 -0.22
CA SER A 59 0.95 4.02 -0.88
C SER A 59 0.67 4.03 -2.38
N CYS A 60 1.52 3.35 -3.15
CA CYS A 60 1.25 3.03 -4.56
C CYS A 60 0.36 1.79 -4.63
N GLY A 61 -0.94 1.98 -4.38
CA GLY A 61 -1.95 0.93 -4.31
C GLY A 61 -2.14 0.34 -2.91
N ARG A 62 -3.22 -0.45 -2.75
CA ARG A 62 -3.64 -1.06 -1.48
C ARG A 62 -3.76 -2.57 -1.57
N GLU A 63 -3.48 -3.25 -0.47
CA GLU A 63 -3.76 -4.67 -0.23
C GLU A 63 -4.66 -4.78 0.99
N ASP A 64 -5.45 -5.85 1.05
CA ASP A 64 -6.26 -6.14 2.22
C ASP A 64 -5.41 -6.61 3.40
N ALA A 65 -5.97 -6.47 4.60
CA ALA A 65 -5.26 -6.82 5.82
C ALA A 65 -4.85 -8.31 5.86
N ASN A 66 -5.67 -9.18 5.28
CA ASN A 66 -5.42 -10.62 5.13
C ASN A 66 -4.55 -11.01 3.93
N VAL A 67 -4.10 -10.05 3.12
CA VAL A 67 -3.19 -10.26 1.99
C VAL A 67 -1.76 -9.90 2.39
N ARG A 68 -0.81 -10.79 2.08
CA ARG A 68 0.62 -10.49 2.25
C ARG A 68 1.12 -9.69 1.05
N MET A 69 2.00 -8.74 1.29
CA MET A 69 2.72 -8.01 0.26
C MET A 69 4.20 -8.42 0.34
N VAL A 70 4.55 -9.51 -0.34
CA VAL A 70 5.90 -10.13 -0.24
C VAL A 70 6.94 -9.49 -1.15
N GLY A 71 6.51 -8.70 -2.13
CA GLY A 71 7.38 -7.88 -2.97
C GLY A 71 7.83 -6.61 -2.25
N LYS A 72 8.14 -5.56 -3.01
CA LYS A 72 8.47 -4.22 -2.52
C LYS A 72 7.45 -3.22 -3.04
N ARG A 73 6.49 -2.81 -2.21
CA ARG A 73 5.46 -1.82 -2.62
C ARG A 73 5.96 -0.42 -2.34
N PRO A 74 5.94 0.48 -3.34
CA PRO A 74 6.27 1.88 -3.12
C PRO A 74 5.29 2.60 -2.22
N PHE A 75 5.81 3.52 -1.42
CA PHE A 75 5.05 4.49 -0.65
C PHE A 75 5.80 5.83 -0.58
N LEU A 76 5.06 6.87 -0.20
CA LEU A 76 5.52 8.22 0.05
C LEU A 76 5.02 8.64 1.42
N LEU A 77 5.90 9.30 2.18
CA LEU A 77 5.55 10.06 3.36
C LEU A 77 5.54 11.53 3.00
N GLU A 78 4.43 12.20 3.25
CA GLU A 78 4.33 13.65 3.20
C GLU A 78 4.46 14.19 4.63
N ILE A 79 5.54 14.93 4.88
CA ILE A 79 5.91 15.46 6.20
C ILE A 79 5.53 16.94 6.23
N GLU A 80 4.56 17.28 7.07
CA GLU A 80 4.06 18.63 7.24
C GLU A 80 4.76 19.31 8.43
N GLY A 81 5.57 20.33 8.14
CA GLY A 81 6.37 21.03 9.15
C GLY A 81 7.46 20.17 9.81
N GLY A 82 8.15 20.73 10.80
CA GLY A 82 9.21 20.04 11.55
C GLY A 82 10.63 20.46 11.19
N VAL A 83 11.61 19.83 11.84
CA VAL A 83 13.04 20.02 11.67
C VAL A 83 13.57 18.92 10.77
N TYR A 84 14.20 19.32 9.66
CA TYR A 84 14.87 18.38 8.78
C TYR A 84 16.25 18.03 9.33
N ASN A 85 16.57 16.74 9.32
CA ASN A 85 17.91 16.23 9.53
C ASN A 85 18.12 15.00 8.64
N GLU A 86 19.37 14.73 8.32
CA GLU A 86 19.79 13.54 7.56
C GLU A 86 20.27 12.41 8.47
N GLU A 87 20.04 12.56 9.77
CA GLU A 87 20.41 11.54 10.74
C GLU A 87 19.61 10.26 10.52
N LYS A 88 20.21 9.14 10.89
CA LYS A 88 19.58 7.84 10.78
C LYS A 88 18.30 7.82 11.61
N MET A 89 17.16 7.69 10.95
CA MET A 89 15.85 7.59 11.60
C MET A 89 15.76 6.29 12.40
N ASN A 90 15.39 6.39 13.68
CA ASN A 90 15.02 5.22 14.47
C ASN A 90 13.52 4.94 14.28
N ILE A 91 13.20 3.86 13.59
CA ILE A 91 11.83 3.54 13.19
C ILE A 91 11.34 2.35 14.00
N ASN A 92 10.29 2.55 14.80
CA ASN A 92 9.61 1.45 15.45
C ASN A 92 8.71 0.73 14.43
N LEU A 93 9.04 -0.52 14.15
CA LEU A 93 8.39 -1.30 13.10
C LEU A 93 7.95 -2.67 13.63
N ASP A 94 6.77 -3.14 13.23
CA ASP A 94 6.37 -4.51 13.50
C ASP A 94 7.31 -5.50 12.80
N LYS A 95 7.63 -6.61 13.46
CA LYS A 95 8.51 -7.67 12.93
C LYS A 95 8.06 -8.24 11.57
N ASN A 96 6.78 -8.12 11.22
CA ASN A 96 6.23 -8.61 9.95
C ASN A 96 6.24 -7.54 8.86
N ILE A 97 6.79 -6.36 9.11
CA ILE A 97 6.96 -5.31 8.12
C ILE A 97 8.46 -5.11 7.91
N LYS A 98 8.86 -4.89 6.66
CA LYS A 98 10.20 -4.41 6.32
C LYS A 98 10.05 -3.12 5.53
N ILE A 99 10.88 -2.12 5.84
CA ILE A 99 11.00 -0.89 5.09
C ILE A 99 12.36 -0.87 4.40
N PHE A 100 12.39 -0.41 3.15
CA PHE A 100 13.59 -0.25 2.35
C PHE A 100 13.63 1.16 1.77
N ASP A 101 14.84 1.61 1.46
CA ASP A 101 15.10 2.74 0.56
C ASP A 101 14.34 4.02 0.95
N LEU A 102 14.53 4.49 2.19
CA LEU A 102 14.02 5.78 2.64
C LEU A 102 14.85 6.92 2.05
N VAL A 103 14.32 7.54 1.00
CA VAL A 103 15.02 8.56 0.22
C VAL A 103 14.21 9.85 0.18
N TRP A 104 14.87 10.98 0.44
CA TRP A 104 14.25 12.30 0.30
C TRP A 104 13.95 12.60 -1.16
N MET A 105 12.75 13.12 -1.39
CA MET A 105 12.26 13.42 -2.73
C MET A 105 11.76 14.86 -2.80
N LYS A 106 11.82 15.39 -4.04
CA LYS A 106 11.17 16.63 -4.41
C LYS A 106 9.68 16.41 -4.69
N ASP A 107 8.93 17.49 -4.75
CA ASP A 107 7.46 17.53 -4.85
C ASP A 107 6.90 16.76 -6.05
N GLU A 108 7.67 16.62 -7.14
CA GLU A 108 7.26 15.92 -8.37
C GLU A 108 6.95 14.43 -8.15
N ILE A 109 7.47 13.83 -7.07
CA ILE A 109 7.24 12.42 -6.72
C ILE A 109 5.77 12.04 -6.54
N LYS A 110 4.91 13.00 -6.14
CA LYS A 110 3.46 12.78 -6.02
C LYS A 110 2.85 12.31 -7.35
N PHE A 111 3.28 12.93 -8.45
CA PHE A 111 2.81 12.56 -9.78
C PHE A 111 3.31 11.17 -10.16
N ILE A 112 4.57 10.84 -9.86
CA ILE A 112 5.17 9.54 -10.17
C ILE A 112 4.44 8.42 -9.42
N ILE A 113 4.19 8.55 -8.11
CA ILE A 113 3.46 7.54 -7.32
C ILE A 113 2.06 7.31 -7.88
N LYS A 114 1.33 8.39 -8.20
CA LYS A 114 -0.04 8.29 -8.72
C LYS A 114 -0.09 7.61 -10.09
N ASN A 115 0.85 7.91 -10.99
CA ASN A 115 0.92 7.25 -12.29
C ASN A 115 1.34 5.79 -12.18
N ALA A 116 2.28 5.48 -11.29
CA ALA A 116 2.72 4.10 -11.05
C ALA A 116 1.58 3.22 -10.51
N GLU A 117 0.69 3.78 -9.69
CA GLU A 117 -0.47 3.03 -9.18
C GLU A 117 -1.42 2.59 -10.31
N MET A 118 -1.63 3.46 -11.30
CA MET A 118 -2.56 3.26 -12.41
C MET A 118 -2.00 2.39 -13.53
N ASN A 119 -0.72 2.55 -13.88
CA ASN A 119 -0.18 2.03 -15.13
C ASN A 119 0.75 0.82 -14.97
N HIS A 120 1.08 0.43 -13.74
CA HIS A 120 1.92 -0.75 -13.50
C HIS A 120 1.09 -2.02 -13.32
N TYR A 121 1.61 -3.11 -13.88
CA TYR A 121 1.10 -4.46 -13.62
C TYR A 121 1.41 -4.86 -12.17
N LYS A 122 0.57 -5.74 -11.63
CA LYS A 122 0.68 -6.26 -10.26
C LYS A 122 0.71 -7.79 -10.36
N VAL A 123 1.65 -8.41 -9.66
CA VAL A 123 1.83 -9.87 -9.68
C VAL A 123 1.31 -10.46 -8.37
N TYR A 124 0.48 -11.48 -8.49
CA TYR A 124 -0.14 -12.16 -7.36
C TYR A 124 0.19 -13.65 -7.38
N ARG A 125 0.24 -14.25 -6.19
CA ARG A 125 0.27 -15.71 -6.02
C ARG A 125 -0.86 -16.10 -5.09
N ALA A 126 -1.80 -16.89 -5.61
CA ALA A 126 -2.94 -17.40 -4.86
C ALA A 126 -2.77 -18.91 -4.61
N MET A 127 -3.29 -19.38 -3.48
CA MET A 127 -3.49 -20.80 -3.22
C MET A 127 -4.97 -21.08 -3.42
N LEU A 128 -5.29 -22.00 -4.34
CA LEU A 128 -6.66 -22.37 -4.66
C LEU A 128 -6.99 -23.70 -3.99
N PHE A 129 -8.13 -23.78 -3.33
CA PHE A 129 -8.69 -25.03 -2.84
C PHE A 129 -9.85 -25.44 -3.75
N ILE A 130 -9.74 -26.64 -4.34
CA ILE A 130 -10.74 -27.16 -5.29
C ILE A 130 -11.21 -28.52 -4.77
N LYS A 131 -12.49 -28.61 -4.39
CA LYS A 131 -13.06 -29.80 -3.74
C LYS A 131 -13.01 -31.05 -4.64
N ASN A 132 -13.26 -30.89 -5.94
CA ASN A 132 -13.37 -31.98 -6.91
C ASN A 132 -12.51 -31.67 -8.14
N LEU A 133 -11.18 -31.59 -7.97
CA LEU A 133 -10.27 -31.31 -9.08
C LEU A 133 -9.98 -32.58 -9.88
N ASN A 134 -10.37 -32.61 -11.16
CA ASN A 134 -9.80 -33.57 -12.10
C ASN A 134 -8.54 -32.95 -12.72
N ILE A 135 -7.37 -33.39 -12.23
CA ILE A 135 -6.06 -32.80 -12.54
C ILE A 135 -5.71 -32.91 -14.04
N HIS A 136 -6.32 -33.86 -14.76
CA HIS A 136 -6.08 -34.06 -16.19
C HIS A 136 -6.63 -32.94 -17.08
N ASN A 137 -7.49 -32.04 -16.56
CA ASN A 137 -8.13 -30.97 -17.32
C ASN A 137 -7.68 -29.56 -16.92
N VAL A 138 -6.53 -29.41 -16.25
CA VAL A 138 -5.99 -28.09 -15.94
C VAL A 138 -5.25 -27.56 -17.18
N GLU A 139 -5.94 -26.82 -18.03
CA GLU A 139 -5.31 -26.09 -19.14
C GLU A 139 -4.42 -24.97 -18.60
N SER A 140 -3.23 -24.81 -19.19
CA SER A 140 -2.27 -23.75 -18.86
C SER A 140 -2.68 -22.37 -19.40
N ASN A 141 -3.70 -22.31 -20.27
CA ASN A 141 -4.15 -21.09 -20.93
C ASN A 141 -5.47 -20.62 -20.32
N ILE A 142 -5.37 -19.78 -19.29
CA ILE A 142 -6.55 -19.11 -18.74
C ILE A 142 -6.90 -17.93 -19.65
N PRO A 143 -8.10 -17.89 -20.26
CA PRO A 143 -8.50 -16.76 -21.10
C PRO A 143 -8.61 -15.48 -20.26
N PRO A 144 -8.49 -14.29 -20.89
CA PRO A 144 -8.69 -13.03 -20.19
C PRO A 144 -10.08 -12.99 -19.55
N ILE A 145 -10.12 -12.65 -18.26
CA ILE A 145 -11.36 -12.56 -17.48
C ILE A 145 -12.01 -11.20 -17.77
N ASN A 146 -13.30 -11.20 -18.09
CA ASN A 146 -14.10 -9.97 -18.14
C ASN A 146 -14.77 -9.74 -16.78
N LEU A 147 -14.34 -8.70 -16.05
CA LEU A 147 -14.77 -8.41 -14.67
C LEU A 147 -16.01 -7.49 -14.58
N GLU A 148 -16.78 -7.34 -15.66
CA GLU A 148 -17.90 -6.39 -15.77
C GLU A 148 -19.01 -6.55 -14.70
N ASN A 149 -19.07 -7.65 -13.93
CA ASN A 149 -20.20 -7.97 -13.05
C ASN A 149 -19.87 -8.41 -11.60
N ASP A 150 -18.68 -8.13 -11.07
CA ASP A 150 -18.38 -8.46 -9.67
C ASP A 150 -19.10 -7.50 -8.70
N ASN A 151 -20.38 -7.79 -8.44
CA ASN A 151 -21.30 -7.05 -7.56
C ASN A 151 -20.88 -7.01 -6.06
N GLN A 152 -19.73 -7.59 -5.71
CA GLN A 152 -19.25 -7.63 -4.33
C GLN A 152 -18.61 -6.31 -3.84
N PHE A 153 -18.26 -5.39 -4.74
CA PHE A 153 -17.79 -4.04 -4.41
C PHE A 153 -18.83 -2.96 -4.77
N SER A 154 -20.06 -3.12 -4.28
CA SER A 154 -21.17 -2.18 -4.53
C SER A 154 -21.20 -0.94 -3.62
N TYR A 155 -20.09 -0.60 -2.94
CA TYR A 155 -19.98 0.67 -2.23
C TYR A 155 -18.81 1.53 -2.77
N ASN A 156 -19.20 2.61 -3.45
CA ASN A 156 -18.39 3.77 -3.84
C ASN A 156 -17.36 3.60 -4.98
N LYS A 157 -17.68 2.88 -6.04
CA LYS A 157 -16.98 3.08 -7.32
C LYS A 157 -18.00 3.17 -8.46
N ALA A 158 -17.99 4.29 -9.17
CA ALA A 158 -18.64 4.37 -10.48
C ALA A 158 -18.11 3.21 -11.33
N ILE A 159 -19.02 2.43 -11.91
CA ILE A 159 -18.68 1.34 -12.82
C ILE A 159 -17.94 1.96 -14.00
N LEU A 160 -16.61 1.83 -14.01
CA LEU A 160 -15.76 2.17 -15.13
C LEU A 160 -15.37 0.86 -15.80
N ASN A 161 -15.63 0.75 -17.10
CA ASN A 161 -15.22 -0.37 -17.95
C ASN A 161 -13.69 -0.52 -17.92
N MET A 162 -13.17 -1.37 -17.03
CA MET A 162 -11.75 -1.72 -16.97
C MET A 162 -11.57 -3.12 -17.54
N LYS A 163 -10.89 -3.21 -18.70
CA LYS A 163 -10.36 -4.48 -19.21
C LYS A 163 -9.02 -4.75 -18.54
N GLU A 164 -8.96 -5.73 -17.64
CA GLU A 164 -7.70 -6.16 -17.04
C GLU A 164 -7.14 -7.37 -17.81
N LYS A 165 -5.84 -7.33 -18.12
CA LYS A 165 -5.14 -8.47 -18.72
C LYS A 165 -4.57 -9.31 -17.59
N VAL A 166 -5.07 -10.54 -17.43
CA VAL A 166 -4.50 -11.52 -16.50
C VAL A 166 -3.54 -12.40 -17.29
N GLU A 167 -2.26 -12.39 -16.91
CA GLU A 167 -1.25 -13.29 -17.44
C GLU A 167 -0.85 -14.26 -16.33
N THR A 168 -0.82 -15.55 -16.64
CA THR A 168 -0.37 -16.61 -15.74
C THR A 168 0.99 -17.10 -16.20
N PHE A 169 1.95 -17.13 -15.29
CA PHE A 169 3.30 -17.63 -15.54
C PHE A 169 3.42 -18.99 -14.84
N ALA A 170 3.75 -20.03 -15.60
CA ALA A 170 3.95 -21.41 -15.14
C ALA A 170 5.31 -21.59 -14.46
#